data_AF-F9X2K9-F1
#
_entry.id   AF-F9X2K9-F1
#
_cell.length_a   1.000
_cell.length_b   1.000
_cell.length_c   1.000
_cell.angle_alpha   90.00
_cell.angle_beta   90.00
_cell.angle_gamma   90.00
#
_symmetry.space_group_name_H-M   'P 1'
#
loop_
_entity.id
_entity.type
_entity.pdbx_description
1 polymer ?
#
loop_
_entity_poly.entity_id
_entity_poly.type
_entity_poly.pdbx_seq_one_letter_code
_entity_poly.pdbx_strand_id
1 'polypeptide(L)'
;MSSTLTQTRTQISRPLPRVRISKDKICDADNGKPLFTIARQAGSVPAFLSTKPFLNITRIIDGTSTGTIRFHSVTTKAIDVSTNGRSTEIAHSGFLHHRWGFKSITSNRSGEMWYWKKDKIGRGAVLENAKNDGQVLARVQGDLLTFETGRLGNASYDEVLVSAIAMAEAVRRQKKSAKSASMVDLGGAIGSFADSGGGGGGGGGDGGGGGGSG
;
A
#
# COMPACT_ATOMS: atom_id res chain seq x y z
N MET A 1 54.10 11.58 24.34
CA MET A 1 52.85 10.89 24.69
C MET A 1 51.72 11.58 23.96
N SER A 2 51.28 11.04 22.83
CA SER A 2 50.25 11.66 21.99
C SER A 2 48.91 10.97 22.24
N SER A 3 47.98 11.68 22.86
CA SER A 3 46.62 11.19 23.11
C SER A 3 45.77 11.38 21.85
N THR A 4 45.45 10.29 21.18
CA THR A 4 44.51 10.28 20.04
C THR A 4 43.08 10.35 20.59
N LEU A 5 42.45 11.51 20.46
CA LEU A 5 41.03 11.68 20.73
C LEU A 5 40.21 10.95 19.65
N THR A 6 39.59 9.84 20.04
CA THR A 6 38.59 9.14 19.23
C THR A 6 37.37 10.03 19.06
N GLN A 7 37.23 10.65 17.90
CA GLN A 7 36.05 11.43 17.55
C GLN A 7 34.90 10.47 17.22
N THR A 8 34.04 10.20 18.20
CA THR A 8 32.78 9.47 18.01
C THR A 8 31.87 10.29 17.10
N ARG A 9 31.89 9.98 15.80
CA ARG A 9 31.01 10.58 14.80
C ARG A 9 29.58 10.12 15.08
N THR A 10 28.82 10.93 15.78
CA THR A 10 27.36 10.79 15.89
C THR A 10 26.77 10.86 14.48
N GLN A 11 26.45 9.72 13.89
CA GLN A 11 25.68 9.65 12.64
C GLN A 11 24.29 10.22 12.92
N ILE A 12 24.09 11.49 12.61
CA ILE A 12 22.76 12.09 12.54
C ILE A 12 22.04 11.35 11.41
N SER A 13 21.12 10.45 11.76
CA SER A 13 20.31 9.71 10.79
C SER A 13 19.57 10.72 9.92
N ARG A 14 19.86 10.73 8.61
CA ARG A 14 19.11 11.58 7.68
C ARG A 14 17.62 11.23 7.77
N PRO A 15 16.71 12.22 7.76
CA PRO A 15 15.28 11.94 7.72
C PRO A 15 14.95 11.11 6.48
N LEU A 16 14.03 10.14 6.65
CA LEU A 16 13.58 9.30 5.55
C LEU A 16 12.88 10.17 4.49
N PRO A 17 13.20 9.98 3.19
CA PRO A 17 12.66 10.83 2.15
C PRO A 17 11.15 10.64 2.05
N ARG A 18 10.41 11.75 1.89
CA ARG A 18 9.00 11.72 1.49
C ARG A 18 8.94 11.33 0.01
N VAL A 19 7.91 10.58 -0.37
CA VAL A 19 7.84 10.06 -1.75
C VAL A 19 6.47 10.22 -2.38
N ARG A 20 6.45 10.38 -3.69
CA ARG A 20 5.23 10.38 -4.52
C ARG A 20 5.05 9.03 -5.20
N ILE A 21 3.89 8.41 -4.98
CA ILE A 21 3.51 7.10 -5.50
C ILE A 21 2.72 7.26 -6.80
N SER A 22 3.39 7.09 -7.93
CA SER A 22 2.71 7.04 -9.24
C SER A 22 2.34 5.61 -9.64
N LYS A 23 1.87 5.43 -10.87
CA LYS A 23 1.47 4.11 -11.40
C LYS A 23 2.66 3.17 -11.63
N ASP A 24 3.78 3.73 -12.10
CA ASP A 24 4.91 2.96 -12.65
C ASP A 24 6.26 3.34 -12.00
N LYS A 25 6.29 4.38 -11.16
CA LYS A 25 7.50 4.83 -10.44
C LYS A 25 7.19 5.47 -9.09
N ILE A 26 8.20 5.50 -8.23
CA ILE A 26 8.21 6.26 -6.99
C ILE A 26 9.28 7.36 -7.12
N CYS A 27 8.89 8.60 -6.86
CA CYS A 27 9.78 9.74 -6.91
C CYS A 27 9.99 10.33 -5.51
N ASP A 28 11.18 10.84 -5.25
CA ASP A 28 11.43 11.76 -4.15
C ASP A 28 10.49 12.97 -4.27
N ALA A 29 9.79 13.32 -3.19
CA ALA A 29 8.78 14.36 -3.22
C ALA A 29 9.38 15.78 -3.31
N ASP A 30 10.62 15.96 -2.87
CA ASP A 30 11.27 17.27 -2.75
C ASP A 30 12.04 17.64 -4.02
N ASN A 31 12.67 16.66 -4.68
CA ASN A 31 13.47 16.90 -5.90
C ASN A 31 12.94 16.19 -7.17
N GLY A 32 11.88 15.37 -7.06
CA GLY A 32 11.27 14.67 -8.19
C GLY A 32 12.10 13.51 -8.77
N LYS A 33 13.29 13.24 -8.23
CA LYS A 33 14.18 12.19 -8.71
C LYS A 33 13.51 10.82 -8.52
N PRO A 34 13.51 9.95 -9.54
CA PRO A 34 12.95 8.62 -9.38
C PRO A 34 13.85 7.79 -8.45
N LEU A 35 13.22 7.16 -7.45
CA LEU A 35 13.88 6.31 -6.45
C LEU A 35 13.62 4.82 -6.71
N PHE A 36 12.41 4.49 -7.17
CA PHE A 36 11.99 3.11 -7.46
C PHE A 36 11.19 3.03 -8.76
N THR A 37 11.25 1.89 -9.44
CA THR A 37 10.35 1.52 -10.53
C THR A 37 9.33 0.50 -10.06
N ILE A 38 8.14 0.53 -10.66
CA ILE A 38 7.06 -0.43 -10.43
C ILE A 38 6.79 -1.14 -11.76
N ALA A 39 7.24 -2.38 -11.88
CA ALA A 39 6.99 -3.21 -13.06
C ALA A 39 5.75 -4.07 -12.86
N ARG A 40 4.87 -4.13 -13.88
CA ARG A 40 3.69 -5.00 -13.91
C ARG A 40 4.03 -6.23 -14.72
N GLN A 41 4.12 -7.37 -14.04
CA GLN A 41 4.47 -8.63 -14.67
C GLN A 41 3.24 -9.51 -14.78
N ALA A 42 2.95 -9.97 -16.01
CA ALA A 42 2.00 -11.05 -16.21
C ALA A 42 2.65 -12.31 -15.62
N GLY A 43 2.09 -12.82 -14.51
CA GLY A 43 2.54 -14.11 -14.00
C GLY A 43 2.06 -15.22 -14.92
N SER A 44 2.85 -16.29 -15.04
CA SER A 44 2.37 -17.60 -15.49
C SER A 44 1.49 -18.25 -14.40
N VAL A 45 0.57 -17.47 -13.85
CA VAL A 45 -0.38 -17.91 -12.83
C VAL A 45 -1.62 -18.33 -13.60
N PRO A 46 -2.11 -19.57 -13.42
CA PRO A 46 -3.37 -19.98 -14.01
C PRO A 46 -4.47 -18.95 -13.71
N ALA A 47 -5.25 -18.58 -14.73
CA ALA A 47 -6.22 -17.48 -14.64
C ALA A 47 -7.21 -17.62 -13.47
N PHE A 48 -7.45 -18.84 -12.99
CA PHE A 48 -8.30 -19.11 -11.82
C PHE A 48 -7.69 -18.65 -10.49
N LEU A 49 -6.35 -18.55 -10.37
CA LEU A 49 -5.65 -18.11 -9.14
C LEU A 49 -5.40 -16.60 -9.12
N SER A 50 -5.09 -16.01 -10.29
CA SER A 50 -5.07 -14.55 -10.46
C SER A 50 -5.02 -14.19 -11.93
N THR A 51 -5.96 -13.35 -12.38
CA THR A 51 -5.90 -12.71 -13.70
C THR A 51 -5.13 -11.40 -13.69
N LYS A 52 -4.64 -10.98 -12.52
CA LYS A 52 -4.10 -9.64 -12.34
C LYS A 52 -2.57 -9.68 -12.32
N PRO A 53 -1.89 -8.77 -13.04
CA PRO A 53 -0.42 -8.73 -13.01
C PRO A 53 0.05 -8.46 -11.59
N PHE A 54 1.10 -9.18 -11.17
CA PHE A 54 1.78 -8.86 -9.93
C PHE A 54 2.71 -7.67 -10.15
N LEU A 55 3.01 -6.95 -9.09
CA LEU A 55 3.95 -5.84 -9.12
C LEU A 55 5.30 -6.29 -8.61
N ASN A 56 6.36 -5.84 -9.27
CA ASN A 56 7.73 -5.90 -8.76
C ASN A 56 8.24 -4.46 -8.56
N ILE A 57 8.78 -4.19 -7.38
CA ILE A 57 9.30 -2.88 -6.99
C ILE A 57 10.81 -2.99 -6.92
N THR A 58 11.48 -2.19 -7.74
CA THR A 58 12.93 -2.23 -7.88
C THR A 58 13.53 -0.87 -7.54
N ARG A 59 14.56 -0.86 -6.68
CA ARG A 59 15.31 0.35 -6.36
C ARG A 59 16.19 0.72 -7.55
N ILE A 60 16.15 1.99 -7.96
CA ILE A 60 16.83 2.43 -9.19
C ILE A 60 18.35 2.47 -9.04
N ILE A 61 18.84 2.81 -7.85
CA ILE A 61 20.28 3.05 -7.64
C ILE A 61 21.15 1.80 -7.84
N ASP A 62 20.59 0.61 -7.54
CA ASP A 62 21.32 -0.66 -7.52
C ASP A 62 20.58 -1.80 -8.23
N GLY A 63 19.37 -1.55 -8.74
CA GLY A 63 18.56 -2.57 -9.41
C GLY A 63 18.01 -3.64 -8.47
N THR A 64 18.12 -3.47 -7.15
CA THR A 64 17.67 -4.49 -6.18
C THR A 64 16.15 -4.54 -6.10
N SER A 65 15.59 -5.76 -6.08
CA SER A 65 14.16 -5.94 -5.81
C SER A 65 13.89 -5.62 -4.35
N THR A 66 13.10 -4.57 -4.12
CA THR A 66 12.66 -4.14 -2.78
C THR A 66 11.44 -4.94 -2.33
N GLY A 67 10.57 -5.31 -3.26
CA GLY A 67 9.39 -6.08 -2.91
C GLY A 67 8.52 -6.48 -4.08
N THR A 68 7.59 -7.39 -3.80
CA THR A 68 6.58 -7.84 -4.75
C THR A 68 5.19 -7.74 -4.15
N ILE A 69 4.18 -7.50 -5.00
CA ILE A 69 2.78 -7.38 -4.59
C ILE A 69 1.94 -8.27 -5.48
N ARG A 70 1.20 -9.19 -4.88
CA ARG A 70 0.29 -10.09 -5.59
C ARG A 70 -1.13 -9.86 -5.10
N PHE A 71 -2.04 -9.74 -6.07
CA PHE A 71 -3.46 -9.62 -5.80
C PHE A 71 -4.14 -10.92 -6.20
N HIS A 72 -5.02 -11.40 -5.34
CA HIS A 72 -5.81 -12.60 -5.62
C HIS A 72 -7.10 -12.21 -6.38
N SER A 73 -7.57 -13.10 -7.27
CA SER A 73 -8.87 -12.96 -7.93
C SER A 73 -10.01 -13.43 -7.02
N VAL A 74 -9.74 -14.43 -6.18
CA VAL A 74 -10.74 -15.15 -5.38
C VAL A 74 -11.07 -14.44 -4.06
N THR A 75 -10.11 -13.71 -3.48
CA THR A 75 -10.29 -12.97 -2.21
C THR A 75 -10.07 -11.48 -2.43
N THR A 76 -11.13 -10.67 -2.34
CA THR A 76 -11.04 -9.20 -2.45
C THR A 76 -10.46 -8.53 -1.20
N LYS A 77 -10.20 -9.31 -0.14
CA LYS A 77 -9.89 -8.84 1.22
C LYS A 77 -8.44 -9.05 1.65
N ALA A 78 -7.58 -9.59 0.77
CA ALA A 78 -6.18 -9.88 1.08
C ALA A 78 -5.26 -9.56 -0.10
N ILE A 79 -4.04 -9.12 0.21
CA ILE A 79 -2.98 -8.80 -0.75
C ILE A 79 -1.69 -9.42 -0.23
N ASP A 80 -1.05 -10.31 -1.01
CA ASP A 80 0.28 -10.81 -0.63
C ASP A 80 1.30 -9.72 -0.91
N VAL A 81 2.18 -9.49 0.06
CA VAL A 81 3.27 -8.56 -0.04
C VAL A 81 4.56 -9.24 0.37
N SER A 82 5.61 -9.07 -0.41
CA SER A 82 6.96 -9.45 -0.01
C SER A 82 7.83 -8.20 0.04
N THR A 83 8.63 -8.03 1.08
CA THR A 83 9.63 -6.96 1.21
C THR A 83 10.96 -7.59 1.56
N ASN A 84 12.00 -7.27 0.78
CA ASN A 84 13.36 -7.77 1.01
C ASN A 84 13.41 -9.30 1.24
N GLY A 85 12.62 -10.05 0.45
CA GLY A 85 12.54 -11.51 0.49
C GLY A 85 11.65 -12.11 1.58
N ARG A 86 11.05 -11.31 2.46
CA ARG A 86 10.14 -11.77 3.52
C ARG A 86 8.69 -11.49 3.14
N SER A 87 7.80 -12.45 3.31
CA SER A 87 6.39 -12.32 2.93
C SER A 87 5.49 -12.02 4.13
N THR A 88 4.46 -11.21 3.87
CA THR A 88 3.35 -10.90 4.77
C THR A 88 2.07 -10.76 3.94
N GLU A 89 0.92 -10.74 4.62
CA GLU A 89 -0.38 -10.54 3.98
C GLU A 89 -1.01 -9.26 4.56
N ILE A 90 -1.47 -8.38 3.68
CA ILE A 90 -2.29 -7.23 4.07
C ILE A 90 -3.75 -7.63 3.92
N ALA A 91 -4.46 -7.73 5.04
CA ALA A 91 -5.84 -8.17 5.08
C ALA A 91 -6.77 -7.12 5.70
N HIS A 92 -7.98 -7.01 5.15
CA HIS A 92 -9.02 -6.17 5.74
C HIS A 92 -9.55 -6.79 7.04
N SER A 93 -9.59 -6.03 8.14
CA SER A 93 -10.01 -6.56 9.46
C SER A 93 -11.53 -6.72 9.66
N GLY A 94 -12.26 -7.12 8.62
CA GLY A 94 -13.71 -7.37 8.68
C GLY A 94 -14.59 -6.15 8.99
N PHE A 95 -15.88 -6.40 9.23
CA PHE A 95 -16.93 -5.37 9.36
C PHE A 95 -16.82 -4.46 10.58
N LEU A 96 -16.12 -4.89 11.64
CA LEU A 96 -16.03 -4.13 12.90
C LEU A 96 -14.98 -3.02 12.87
N HIS A 97 -13.96 -3.15 12.02
CA HIS A 97 -12.88 -2.18 11.91
C HIS A 97 -12.53 -2.00 10.43
N HIS A 98 -12.89 -0.84 9.86
CA HIS A 98 -12.53 -0.43 8.49
C HIS A 98 -11.03 -0.09 8.39
N ARG A 99 -10.18 -1.09 8.54
CA ARG A 99 -8.71 -0.98 8.47
C ARG A 99 -8.13 -2.21 7.78
N TRP A 100 -6.96 -2.02 7.19
CA TRP A 100 -6.17 -3.04 6.54
C TRP A 100 -4.92 -3.30 7.37
N GLY A 101 -4.77 -4.52 7.88
CA GLY A 101 -3.72 -4.90 8.81
C GLY A 101 -2.74 -5.89 8.21
N PHE A 102 -1.49 -5.84 8.68
CA PHE A 102 -0.48 -6.84 8.40
C PHE A 102 0.47 -6.99 9.58
N LYS A 103 1.09 -8.17 9.69
CA LYS A 103 2.16 -8.42 10.65
C LYS A 103 3.45 -7.82 10.08
N SER A 104 4.13 -6.99 10.87
CA SER A 104 5.41 -6.45 10.46
C SER A 104 6.47 -7.55 10.37
N ILE A 105 7.19 -7.58 9.26
CA ILE A 105 8.31 -8.48 8.98
C ILE A 105 9.68 -7.87 9.27
N THR A 106 9.71 -6.57 9.57
CA THR A 106 10.93 -5.83 9.95
C THR A 106 10.96 -5.40 11.41
N SER A 107 9.84 -5.46 12.13
CA SER A 107 9.83 -5.22 13.56
C SER A 107 10.64 -6.27 14.31
N ASN A 108 11.41 -5.81 15.29
CA ASN A 108 12.09 -6.66 16.27
C ASN A 108 11.13 -7.20 17.35
N ARG A 109 9.88 -6.77 17.37
CA ARG A 109 8.85 -7.21 18.31
C ARG A 109 7.99 -8.28 17.66
N SER A 110 8.01 -9.48 18.23
CA SER A 110 7.18 -10.58 17.74
C SER A 110 5.68 -10.19 17.71
N GLY A 111 5.05 -10.41 16.55
CA GLY A 111 3.62 -10.17 16.37
C GLY A 111 3.22 -8.70 16.39
N GLU A 112 4.12 -7.77 16.06
CA GLU A 112 3.73 -6.38 15.84
C GLU A 112 2.81 -6.28 14.61
N MET A 113 1.65 -5.68 14.80
CA MET A 113 0.64 -5.49 13.76
C MET A 113 0.61 -4.02 13.37
N TRP A 114 0.64 -3.74 12.07
CA TRP A 114 0.48 -2.40 11.53
C TRP A 114 -0.84 -2.31 10.77
N TYR A 115 -1.51 -1.16 10.85
CA TYR A 115 -2.81 -0.95 10.23
C TYR A 115 -2.86 0.33 9.41
N TRP A 116 -3.22 0.18 8.14
CA TRP A 116 -3.72 1.29 7.33
C TRP A 116 -5.18 1.56 7.67
N LYS A 117 -5.50 2.79 8.07
CA LYS A 117 -6.88 3.25 8.31
C LYS A 117 -7.10 4.63 7.72
N LYS A 118 -8.37 5.03 7.59
CA LYS A 118 -8.72 6.39 7.16
C LYS A 118 -8.19 7.43 8.16
N ASP A 119 -7.47 8.43 7.66
CA ASP A 119 -7.07 9.59 8.43
C ASP A 119 -8.27 10.55 8.53
N LYS A 120 -8.81 10.68 9.74
CA LYS A 120 -9.97 11.55 10.02
C LYS A 120 -9.64 13.04 9.91
N ILE A 121 -8.36 13.40 10.01
CA ILE A 121 -7.89 14.79 10.04
C ILE A 121 -7.33 15.18 8.66
N GLY A 122 -6.44 14.37 8.10
CA GLY A 122 -5.65 14.69 6.91
C GLY A 122 -6.30 14.45 5.54
N ARG A 123 -7.56 13.96 5.49
CA ARG A 123 -8.22 13.53 4.23
C ARG A 123 -7.37 12.54 3.42
N GLY A 124 -6.90 11.48 4.08
CA GLY A 124 -6.01 10.47 3.52
C GLY A 124 -6.04 9.16 4.29
N ALA A 125 -4.93 8.44 4.29
CA ALA A 125 -4.73 7.23 5.08
C ALA A 125 -3.57 7.39 6.05
N VAL A 126 -3.65 6.72 7.19
CA VAL A 126 -2.58 6.67 8.19
C VAL A 126 -2.21 5.23 8.47
N LEU A 127 -0.91 4.97 8.60
CA LEU A 127 -0.36 3.70 9.07
C LEU A 127 0.00 3.84 10.54
N GLU A 128 -0.54 2.95 11.37
CA GLU A 128 -0.28 2.94 12.81
C GLU A 128 0.19 1.58 13.30
N ASN A 129 0.98 1.59 14.36
CA ASN A 129 1.33 0.40 15.13
C ASN A 129 0.28 0.10 16.21
N ALA A 130 -0.22 -1.14 16.23
CA ALA A 130 -1.19 -1.63 17.22
C ALA A 130 -0.73 -1.53 18.68
N LYS A 131 0.56 -1.75 18.95
CA LYS A 131 1.10 -1.97 20.30
C LYS A 131 1.58 -0.69 21.00
N ASN A 132 1.82 0.39 20.25
CA ASN A 132 2.34 1.66 20.79
C ASN A 132 1.25 2.73 20.81
N ASP A 133 0.11 2.48 21.46
CA ASP A 133 -1.02 3.42 21.54
C ASP A 133 -1.54 3.96 20.19
N GLY A 134 -1.40 3.18 19.11
CA GLY A 134 -1.77 3.64 17.76
C GLY A 134 -0.77 4.65 17.19
N GLN A 135 0.50 4.59 17.58
CA GLN A 135 1.54 5.47 17.07
C GLN A 135 1.59 5.45 15.54
N VAL A 136 1.51 6.65 14.97
CA VAL A 136 1.62 6.86 13.53
C VAL A 136 3.04 6.61 13.06
N LEU A 137 3.16 5.82 11.99
CA LEU A 137 4.41 5.51 11.32
C LEU A 137 4.53 6.27 10.00
N ALA A 138 3.42 6.39 9.27
CA ALA A 138 3.36 7.04 7.98
C ALA A 138 1.96 7.53 7.65
N ARG A 139 1.86 8.46 6.70
CA ARG A 139 0.61 9.00 6.16
C ARG A 139 0.64 9.00 4.66
N VAL A 140 -0.50 8.77 4.03
CA VAL A 140 -0.68 8.96 2.59
C VAL A 140 -1.80 9.96 2.34
N GLN A 141 -1.48 11.02 1.61
CA GLN A 141 -2.43 12.04 1.17
C GLN A 141 -2.32 12.20 -0.34
N GLY A 142 -3.36 11.81 -1.08
CA GLY A 142 -3.28 11.71 -2.54
C GLY A 142 -2.20 10.71 -2.97
N ASP A 143 -1.20 11.17 -3.73
CA ASP A 143 -0.03 10.39 -4.14
C ASP A 143 1.16 10.52 -3.18
N LEU A 144 1.11 11.41 -2.19
CA LEU A 144 2.22 11.70 -1.29
C LEU A 144 2.21 10.75 -0.08
N LEU A 145 3.29 9.98 0.08
CA LEU A 145 3.62 9.21 1.27
C LEU A 145 4.64 9.96 2.11
N THR A 146 4.30 10.21 3.38
CA THR A 146 5.18 10.82 4.38
C THR A 146 5.43 9.85 5.53
N PHE A 147 6.63 9.94 6.10
CA PHE A 147 7.06 9.09 7.21
C PHE A 147 7.25 9.94 8.46
N GLU A 148 6.87 9.43 9.62
CA GLU A 148 7.11 10.11 10.89
C GLU A 148 8.59 9.99 11.27
N THR A 149 9.23 11.13 11.53
CA THR A 149 10.68 11.21 11.79
C THR A 149 11.08 10.37 13.00
N GLY A 150 12.17 9.60 12.87
CA GLY A 150 12.74 8.79 13.96
C GLY A 150 11.92 7.56 14.35
N ARG A 151 10.85 7.23 13.61
CA ARG A 151 9.98 6.07 13.90
C ARG A 151 10.36 4.80 13.14
N LEU A 152 11.10 4.91 12.05
CA LEU A 152 11.37 3.80 11.13
C LEU A 152 12.87 3.70 10.82
N GLY A 153 13.39 2.48 10.80
CA GLY A 153 14.69 2.17 10.20
C GLY A 153 14.56 1.89 8.70
N ASN A 154 15.68 1.67 8.00
CA ASN A 154 15.68 1.44 6.54
C ASN A 154 14.83 0.22 6.11
N ALA A 155 14.89 -0.88 6.87
CA ALA A 155 14.07 -2.06 6.56
C ALA A 155 12.58 -1.76 6.68
N SER A 156 12.18 -1.07 7.76
CA SER A 156 10.79 -0.66 7.99
C SER A 156 10.33 0.38 6.98
N TYR A 157 11.21 1.25 6.49
CA TYR A 157 10.91 2.17 5.40
C TYR A 157 10.47 1.41 4.13
N ASP A 158 11.22 0.38 3.71
CA ASP A 158 10.87 -0.41 2.54
C ASP A 158 9.55 -1.17 2.74
N GLU A 159 9.33 -1.70 3.95
CA GLU A 159 8.08 -2.40 4.29
C GLU A 159 6.86 -1.47 4.22
N VAL A 160 6.96 -0.28 4.82
CA VAL A 160 5.92 0.75 4.76
C VAL A 160 5.69 1.20 3.32
N LEU A 161 6.75 1.44 2.56
CA LEU A 161 6.67 1.85 1.15
C LEU A 161 5.93 0.80 0.31
N VAL A 162 6.34 -0.47 0.38
CA VAL A 162 5.72 -1.55 -0.38
C VAL A 162 4.26 -1.72 0.02
N SER A 163 3.93 -1.65 1.32
CA SER A 163 2.54 -1.72 1.79
C SER A 163 1.68 -0.57 1.27
N ALA A 164 2.22 0.66 1.22
CA ALA A 164 1.52 1.82 0.67
C ALA A 164 1.26 1.67 -0.84
N ILE A 165 2.23 1.12 -1.59
CA ILE A 165 2.07 0.83 -3.02
C ILE A 165 0.98 -0.22 -3.24
N ALA A 166 0.95 -1.28 -2.42
CA ALA A 166 -0.08 -2.31 -2.46
C ALA A 166 -1.48 -1.71 -2.26
N MET A 167 -1.64 -0.87 -1.25
CA MET A 167 -2.89 -0.16 -0.99
C MET A 167 -3.27 0.78 -2.14
N ALA A 168 -2.33 1.61 -2.62
CA ALA A 168 -2.59 2.55 -3.72
C ALA A 168 -3.03 1.83 -5.00
N GLU A 169 -2.38 0.71 -5.31
CA GLU A 169 -2.74 -0.12 -6.45
C GLU A 169 -4.10 -0.82 -6.25
N ALA A 170 -4.42 -1.26 -5.03
CA ALA A 170 -5.74 -1.82 -4.72
C ALA A 170 -6.86 -0.81 -5.04
N VAL A 171 -6.67 0.45 -4.64
CA VAL A 171 -7.60 1.56 -4.95
C VAL A 171 -7.73 1.77 -6.47
N ARG A 172 -6.61 1.79 -7.20
CA ARG A 172 -6.62 1.96 -8.66
C ARG A 172 -7.39 0.84 -9.36
N ARG A 173 -7.24 -0.39 -8.88
CA ARG A 173 -7.93 -1.56 -9.44
C ARG A 173 -9.44 -1.51 -9.20
N GLN A 174 -9.87 -0.99 -8.06
CA GLN A 174 -11.30 -0.74 -7.79
C GLN A 174 -11.85 0.43 -8.62
N LYS A 175 -11.10 1.51 -8.82
CA LYS A 175 -11.58 2.63 -9.64
C LYS A 175 -11.56 2.33 -11.14
N LYS A 176 -10.76 1.38 -11.62
CA LYS A 176 -10.79 0.96 -13.04
C LYS A 176 -12.13 0.33 -13.43
N SER A 177 -12.92 -0.20 -12.49
CA SER A 177 -14.32 -0.58 -12.75
C SER A 177 -15.31 0.59 -12.72
N ALA A 178 -14.89 1.79 -12.29
CA ALA A 178 -15.70 3.00 -12.21
C ALA A 178 -14.99 4.19 -12.91
N LYS A 179 -15.16 4.27 -14.25
CA LYS A 179 -14.86 5.33 -15.25
C LYS A 179 -14.25 6.72 -14.89
N SER A 180 -13.45 6.90 -13.83
CA SER A 180 -12.74 8.14 -13.48
C SER A 180 -11.63 7.88 -12.44
N ALA A 181 -10.34 8.01 -12.81
CA ALA A 181 -9.25 7.78 -11.86
C ALA A 181 -7.93 8.47 -12.25
N SER A 182 -7.77 9.77 -11.98
CA SER A 182 -6.45 10.41 -11.92
C SER A 182 -5.93 10.63 -10.50
N MET A 183 -6.78 10.57 -9.46
CA MET A 183 -6.36 10.71 -8.05
C MET A 183 -6.69 9.46 -7.23
N VAL A 184 -5.65 8.91 -6.60
CA VAL A 184 -5.77 7.84 -5.59
C VAL A 184 -6.18 8.50 -4.27
N ASP A 185 -7.46 8.41 -3.92
CA ASP A 185 -7.93 8.76 -2.58
C ASP A 185 -7.94 7.49 -1.73
N LEU A 186 -6.80 7.23 -1.09
CA LEU A 186 -6.66 6.10 -0.16
C LEU A 186 -7.59 6.23 1.05
N GLY A 187 -7.86 7.44 1.52
CA GLY A 187 -8.72 7.68 2.68
C GLY A 187 -10.18 7.35 2.41
N GLY A 188 -10.70 7.75 1.25
CA GLY A 188 -12.03 7.38 0.78
C GLY A 188 -12.16 5.89 0.47
N ALA A 189 -11.13 5.30 -0.14
CA ALA A 189 -11.19 3.91 -0.58
C ALA A 189 -11.02 2.89 0.55
N ILE A 190 -10.27 3.20 1.62
CA ILE A 190 -10.07 2.29 2.78
C ILE A 190 -11.40 1.76 3.33
N GLY A 191 -12.44 2.59 3.39
CA GLY A 191 -13.80 2.18 3.79
C GLY A 191 -14.54 1.37 2.71
N SER A 192 -14.44 1.77 1.44
CA SER A 192 -15.13 1.11 0.31
C SER A 192 -14.65 -0.32 0.02
N PHE A 193 -13.45 -0.70 0.47
CA PHE A 193 -13.01 -2.10 0.40
C PHE A 193 -13.93 -3.05 1.18
N ALA A 194 -14.54 -2.59 2.28
CA ALA A 194 -15.45 -3.41 3.10
C ALA A 194 -16.77 -3.71 2.37
N ASP A 195 -17.31 -2.74 1.62
CA ASP A 195 -18.64 -2.81 1.01
C ASP A 195 -18.65 -3.63 -0.29
N SER A 196 -17.51 -3.74 -0.98
CA SER A 196 -17.39 -4.53 -2.22
C SER A 196 -17.52 -6.07 -2.02
N GLY A 197 -17.71 -6.53 -0.78
CA GLY A 197 -17.94 -7.93 -0.42
C GLY A 197 -19.41 -8.36 -0.36
N GLY A 198 -20.36 -7.47 -0.66
CA GLY A 198 -21.80 -7.78 -0.69
C GLY A 198 -22.48 -7.15 -1.89
N GLY A 199 -22.66 -7.92 -2.97
CA GLY A 199 -23.37 -7.43 -4.16
C GLY A 199 -23.06 -8.19 -5.45
N GLY A 200 -23.08 -9.52 -5.40
CA GLY A 200 -23.13 -10.36 -6.60
C GLY A 200 -24.46 -11.13 -6.60
N GLY A 201 -25.39 -10.72 -7.46
CA GLY A 201 -26.66 -11.40 -7.73
C GLY A 201 -27.69 -10.39 -8.26
N GLY A 202 -28.21 -10.46 -9.47
CA GLY A 202 -28.01 -11.42 -10.55
C GLY A 202 -28.42 -10.78 -11.88
N GLY A 203 -27.95 -11.38 -12.98
CA GLY A 203 -28.54 -11.13 -14.29
C GLY A 203 -29.92 -11.75 -14.39
N GLY A 204 -30.69 -11.26 -15.37
CA GLY A 204 -31.98 -11.82 -15.76
C GLY A 204 -32.71 -10.82 -16.63
N GLY A 205 -32.70 -11.06 -17.94
CA GLY A 205 -33.34 -10.21 -18.92
C GLY A 205 -34.84 -10.46 -19.09
N ASP A 206 -35.31 -9.84 -20.16
CA ASP A 206 -36.51 -10.11 -20.96
C ASP A 206 -37.87 -9.52 -20.55
N GLY A 207 -38.53 -8.99 -21.59
CA GLY A 207 -39.95 -8.61 -21.65
C GLY A 207 -40.16 -7.12 -21.47
N GLY A 208 -40.79 -6.37 -22.37
CA GLY A 208 -41.69 -6.69 -23.46
C GLY A 208 -42.51 -5.40 -23.71
N GLY A 209 -43.03 -5.23 -24.92
CA GLY A 209 -43.55 -3.96 -25.39
C GLY A 209 -44.93 -3.53 -24.86
N GLY A 210 -45.41 -2.41 -25.44
CA GLY A 210 -46.80 -1.95 -25.36
C GLY A 210 -46.99 -0.85 -24.31
N GLY A 211 -47.59 0.29 -24.59
CA GLY A 211 -48.28 0.73 -25.79
C GLY A 211 -48.63 2.21 -25.63
N GLY A 212 -48.88 2.86 -26.77
CA GLY A 212 -49.43 4.21 -26.80
C GLY A 212 -50.88 4.24 -26.34
N SER A 213 -51.29 5.41 -25.87
CA SER A 213 -52.64 5.98 -25.88
C SER A 213 -52.38 7.48 -25.65
N GLY A 214 -52.80 8.38 -26.53
CA GLY A 214 -54.19 8.59 -26.91
C GLY A 214 -54.66 9.77 -26.09
#